data_AF-A0A2H9NHQ6-F1
#
_entry.id   AF-A0A2H9NHQ6-F1
#
_cell.length_a   1.000
_cell.length_b   1.000
_cell.length_c   1.000
_cell.angle_alpha   90.00
_cell.angle_beta   90.00
_cell.angle_gamma   90.00
#
_symmetry.space_group_name_H-M   'P 1'
#
loop_
_entity.id
_entity.type
_entity.pdbx_description
1 polymer ?
#
loop_
_entity_poly.entity_id
_entity_poly.type
_entity_poly.pdbx_seq_one_letter_code
_entity_poly.pdbx_strand_id
1 'polypeptide(L)'
;WVQSAVSAGTDLAIQGNVGIGTTAPGNILEVSAATPRLMVRVPTESTAYDAYMAFYTGSGAPLSTNFVSGIKGIITQANPSALKGDLALYVNAGDSVSEAVRIQSTGNVGIGTTAPNSTLHVVGIVNATQGFAYGLSAARPAAKEGVVWWNVSAGFHCPQWYNSTHWICNTGAATRADPV
;
A
#
# COMPACT_ATOMS: atom_id res chain seq x y z
N TRP A 1 34.83 -9.34 -25.26
CA TRP A 1 33.76 -9.58 -24.28
C TRP A 1 33.42 -11.06 -24.34
N VAL A 2 34.02 -11.88 -23.47
CA VAL A 2 33.72 -13.31 -23.44
C VAL A 2 32.42 -13.47 -22.67
N GLN A 3 31.34 -13.71 -23.39
CA GLN A 3 30.10 -14.22 -22.81
C GLN A 3 30.41 -15.65 -22.35
N SER A 4 30.73 -15.80 -21.06
CA SER A 4 30.94 -17.09 -20.43
C SER A 4 29.65 -17.91 -20.56
N ALA A 5 29.79 -19.15 -21.00
CA ALA A 5 28.74 -20.00 -21.53
C ALA A 5 27.49 -20.07 -20.64
N VAL A 6 26.32 -19.85 -21.24
CA VAL A 6 25.07 -20.38 -20.69
C VAL A 6 25.00 -21.83 -21.15
N SER A 7 25.35 -22.76 -20.26
CA SER A 7 25.11 -24.19 -20.49
C SER A 7 23.62 -24.41 -20.74
N ALA A 8 23.27 -25.35 -21.60
CA ALA A 8 21.90 -25.68 -22.02
C ALA A 8 21.03 -26.28 -20.90
N GLY A 9 20.84 -25.53 -19.80
CA GLY A 9 19.74 -25.64 -18.86
C GLY A 9 18.87 -24.38 -19.00
N THR A 10 17.62 -24.43 -18.55
CA THR A 10 16.63 -23.36 -18.75
C THR A 10 16.96 -22.04 -18.04
N ASP A 11 18.01 -22.01 -17.20
CA ASP A 11 18.26 -20.93 -16.24
C ASP A 11 19.69 -20.38 -16.38
N LEU A 12 19.82 -19.05 -16.34
CA LEU A 12 21.10 -18.33 -16.29
C LEU A 12 21.49 -18.08 -14.83
N ALA A 13 22.56 -18.73 -14.36
CA ALA A 13 23.14 -18.48 -13.04
C ALA A 13 24.42 -17.64 -13.14
N ILE A 14 24.48 -16.51 -12.42
CA ILE A 14 25.64 -15.61 -12.37
C ILE A 14 26.05 -15.41 -10.91
N GLN A 15 27.33 -15.64 -10.60
CA GLN A 15 27.89 -15.50 -9.24
C GLN A 15 28.43 -14.08 -8.92
N GLY A 16 28.51 -13.20 -9.92
CA GLY A 16 29.00 -11.82 -9.79
C GLY A 16 27.96 -10.76 -10.16
N ASN A 17 28.39 -9.50 -10.23
CA ASN A 17 27.52 -8.38 -10.57
C ASN A 17 27.07 -8.41 -12.03
N VAL A 18 25.79 -8.09 -12.27
CA VAL A 18 25.16 -7.98 -13.58
C VAL A 18 24.77 -6.53 -13.83
N GLY A 19 25.41 -5.91 -14.82
CA GLY A 19 25.06 -4.58 -15.30
C GLY A 19 24.26 -4.65 -16.60
N ILE A 20 23.13 -3.96 -16.66
CA ILE A 20 22.36 -3.71 -17.88
C ILE A 20 22.40 -2.21 -18.16
N GLY A 21 23.09 -1.81 -19.24
CA GLY A 21 23.30 -0.40 -19.58
C GLY A 21 24.40 0.31 -18.76
N THR A 22 25.15 -0.43 -17.94
CA THR A 22 26.38 0.02 -17.26
C THR A 22 27.50 -0.99 -17.46
N THR A 23 28.75 -0.52 -17.52
CA THR A 23 29.94 -1.38 -17.60
C THR A 23 30.62 -1.59 -16.25
N ALA A 24 30.21 -0.85 -15.22
CA ALA A 24 30.78 -0.91 -13.87
C ALA A 24 29.66 -0.96 -12.83
N PRO A 25 28.89 -2.07 -12.76
CA PRO A 25 27.79 -2.19 -11.82
C PRO A 25 28.29 -2.17 -10.36
N GLY A 26 27.76 -1.25 -9.56
CA GLY A 26 28.09 -1.10 -8.13
C GLY A 26 27.31 -2.05 -7.22
N ASN A 27 26.24 -2.68 -7.74
CA ASN A 27 25.42 -3.67 -7.04
C ASN A 27 25.37 -4.99 -7.82
N ILE A 28 24.90 -6.07 -7.18
CA ILE A 28 24.77 -7.40 -7.81
C ILE A 28 23.89 -7.35 -9.06
N LEU A 29 22.85 -6.52 -9.07
CA LEU A 29 22.07 -6.22 -10.28
C LEU A 29 21.90 -4.70 -10.39
N GLU A 30 22.39 -4.12 -11.46
CA GLU A 30 22.23 -2.70 -11.77
C GLU A 30 21.66 -2.52 -13.18
N VAL A 31 20.50 -1.87 -13.28
CA VAL A 31 19.89 -1.47 -14.55
C VAL A 31 20.01 0.05 -14.66
N SER A 32 20.91 0.51 -15.55
CA SER A 32 21.23 1.92 -15.71
C SER A 32 20.91 2.38 -17.13
N ALA A 33 20.00 3.34 -17.26
CA ALA A 33 19.56 3.97 -18.50
C ALA A 33 18.92 5.32 -18.19
N ALA A 34 18.55 6.13 -19.19
CA ALA A 34 17.80 7.36 -18.96
C ALA A 34 16.41 7.11 -18.34
N THR A 35 15.80 5.96 -18.65
CA THR A 35 14.48 5.52 -18.16
C THR A 35 14.49 4.00 -17.87
N PRO A 36 15.21 3.53 -16.84
CA PRO A 36 15.36 2.10 -16.57
C PRO A 36 14.02 1.50 -16.11
N ARG A 37 13.72 0.28 -16.56
CA ARG A 37 12.50 -0.46 -16.18
C ARG A 37 12.87 -1.88 -15.80
N LEU A 38 12.38 -2.31 -14.64
CA LEU A 38 12.39 -3.71 -14.23
C LEU A 38 10.98 -4.29 -14.42
N MET A 39 10.89 -5.44 -15.08
CA MET A 39 9.62 -6.09 -15.38
C MET A 39 9.57 -7.46 -14.72
N VAL A 40 8.65 -7.63 -13.78
CA VAL A 40 8.24 -8.93 -13.23
C VAL A 40 6.86 -9.21 -13.82
N ARG A 41 6.72 -10.26 -14.63
CA ARG A 41 5.53 -10.51 -15.43
C ARG A 41 5.02 -11.92 -15.26
N VAL A 42 3.71 -12.03 -15.01
CA VAL A 42 2.98 -13.27 -15.25
C VAL A 42 2.54 -13.30 -16.73
N PRO A 43 2.84 -14.36 -17.50
CA PRO A 43 2.54 -14.39 -18.93
C PRO A 43 1.05 -14.62 -19.26
N THR A 44 0.22 -14.85 -18.24
CA THR A 44 -1.21 -15.15 -18.37
C THR A 44 -2.03 -14.17 -17.53
N GLU A 45 -3.09 -13.63 -18.12
CA GLU A 45 -4.08 -12.82 -17.41
C GLU A 45 -5.05 -13.75 -16.67
N SER A 46 -4.79 -13.99 -15.39
CA SER A 46 -5.61 -14.85 -14.53
C SER A 46 -5.53 -14.35 -13.10
N THR A 47 -6.66 -14.34 -12.40
CA THR A 47 -6.70 -14.02 -10.95
C THR A 47 -6.07 -15.12 -10.09
N ALA A 48 -5.63 -16.24 -10.69
CA ALA A 48 -4.91 -17.31 -10.01
C ALA A 48 -3.41 -17.03 -9.84
N TYR A 49 -2.88 -16.00 -10.52
CA TYR A 49 -1.45 -15.71 -10.56
C TYR A 49 -1.21 -14.23 -10.28
N ASP A 50 -0.13 -13.97 -9.54
CA ASP A 50 0.27 -12.63 -9.17
C ASP A 50 1.77 -12.45 -9.42
N ALA A 51 2.19 -11.21 -9.72
CA ALA A 51 3.60 -10.88 -9.86
C ALA A 51 4.17 -10.45 -8.51
N TYR A 52 5.34 -10.97 -8.15
CA TYR A 52 5.87 -10.85 -6.80
C TYR A 52 7.36 -10.46 -6.80
N MET A 53 7.71 -9.47 -5.99
CA MET A 53 9.08 -9.20 -5.57
C MET A 53 9.19 -9.58 -4.10
N ALA A 54 10.00 -10.59 -3.78
CA ALA A 54 10.12 -11.15 -2.44
C ALA A 54 11.50 -10.89 -1.83
N PHE A 55 11.50 -10.58 -0.54
CA PHE A 55 12.69 -10.42 0.27
C PHE A 55 12.78 -11.57 1.27
N TYR A 56 13.88 -12.32 1.19
CA TYR A 56 14.18 -13.47 2.06
C TYR A 56 15.44 -13.22 2.87
N THR A 57 15.58 -13.93 3.99
CA THR A 57 16.83 -14.01 4.77
C THR A 57 17.26 -15.48 4.94
N GLY A 58 18.52 -15.72 5.34
CA GLY A 58 19.07 -17.07 5.50
C GLY A 58 19.78 -17.61 4.25
N SER A 59 20.48 -18.74 4.41
CA SER A 59 21.45 -19.28 3.43
C SER A 59 21.04 -20.61 2.78
N GLY A 60 19.76 -20.96 2.77
CA GLY A 60 19.22 -22.18 2.17
C GLY A 60 18.17 -21.91 1.08
N ALA A 61 17.70 -22.97 0.41
CA ALA A 61 16.56 -22.88 -0.51
C ALA A 61 15.39 -22.14 0.16
N PRO A 62 14.65 -21.29 -0.56
CA PRO A 62 13.60 -20.46 0.04
C PRO A 62 12.51 -21.35 0.67
N LEU A 63 12.54 -21.45 2.00
CA LEU A 63 11.44 -21.98 2.80
C LEU A 63 10.51 -20.81 3.17
N SER A 64 9.22 -21.09 3.34
CA SER A 64 8.21 -20.08 3.71
C SER A 64 8.57 -19.30 4.98
N THR A 65 9.36 -19.89 5.88
CA THR A 65 9.83 -19.29 7.13
C THR A 65 10.86 -18.19 6.96
N ASN A 66 11.58 -18.17 5.84
CA ASN A 66 12.66 -17.21 5.58
C ASN A 66 12.17 -15.94 4.88
N PHE A 67 10.90 -15.93 4.46
CA PHE A 67 10.25 -14.78 3.87
C PHE A 67 10.16 -13.65 4.91
N VAL A 68 10.63 -12.45 4.57
CA VAL A 68 10.58 -11.28 5.46
C VAL A 68 9.49 -10.32 5.02
N SER A 69 9.48 -9.96 3.74
CA SER A 69 8.51 -9.02 3.18
C SER A 69 8.44 -9.12 1.66
N GLY A 70 7.47 -8.45 1.06
CA GLY A 70 7.34 -8.44 -0.39
C GLY A 70 6.37 -7.39 -0.92
N ILE A 71 6.55 -7.10 -2.21
CA ILE A 71 5.69 -6.21 -2.99
C ILE A 71 5.01 -7.07 -4.04
N LYS A 72 3.67 -7.02 -4.07
CA LYS A 72 2.84 -7.88 -4.90
C LYS A 72 1.90 -7.06 -5.77
N GLY A 73 1.93 -7.32 -7.08
CA GLY A 73 0.87 -6.91 -7.99
C GLY A 73 -0.18 -8.01 -8.05
N ILE A 74 -1.41 -7.69 -7.63
CA ILE A 74 -2.51 -8.66 -7.52
C ILE A 74 -3.47 -8.48 -8.70
N ILE A 75 -3.78 -9.53 -9.45
CA ILE A 75 -4.80 -9.44 -10.51
C ILE A 75 -6.19 -9.64 -9.88
N THR A 76 -7.01 -8.59 -9.87
CA THR A 76 -8.38 -8.64 -9.32
C THR A 76 -9.45 -8.84 -10.37
N GLN A 77 -9.12 -8.57 -11.64
CA GLN A 77 -10.00 -8.86 -12.78
C GLN A 77 -9.14 -9.21 -13.99
N ALA A 78 -9.27 -10.44 -14.50
CA ALA A 78 -8.58 -10.91 -15.70
C ALA A 78 -9.48 -10.73 -16.93
N ASN A 79 -9.44 -9.54 -17.53
CA ASN A 79 -10.12 -9.23 -18.78
C ASN A 79 -9.14 -8.46 -19.69
N PRO A 80 -8.86 -8.93 -20.93
CA PRO A 80 -7.90 -8.30 -21.83
C PRO A 80 -8.14 -6.81 -22.12
N SER A 81 -9.38 -6.33 -21.97
CA SER A 81 -9.76 -4.94 -22.20
C SER A 81 -10.08 -4.17 -20.91
N ALA A 82 -9.98 -4.82 -19.75
CA ALA A 82 -10.30 -4.24 -18.44
C ALA A 82 -9.51 -4.92 -17.31
N LEU A 83 -8.20 -5.10 -17.51
CA LEU A 83 -7.33 -5.65 -16.49
C LEU A 83 -7.34 -4.72 -15.27
N LYS A 84 -7.72 -5.27 -14.12
CA LYS A 84 -7.62 -4.56 -12.84
C LYS A 84 -6.64 -5.29 -11.96
N GLY A 85 -5.87 -4.51 -11.24
CA GLY A 85 -5.02 -5.05 -10.21
C GLY A 85 -4.86 -4.11 -9.04
N ASP A 86 -4.60 -4.72 -7.91
CA ASP A 86 -4.28 -4.04 -6.66
C ASP A 86 -2.75 -4.11 -6.46
N LEU A 87 -2.22 -3.16 -5.69
CA LEU A 87 -0.87 -3.25 -5.13
C LEU A 87 -0.98 -3.66 -3.66
N ALA A 88 -0.16 -4.61 -3.23
CA ALA A 88 -0.14 -5.05 -1.85
C ALA A 88 1.29 -5.17 -1.30
N LEU A 89 1.45 -4.79 -0.03
CA LEU A 89 2.67 -4.96 0.75
C LEU A 89 2.46 -6.07 1.76
N TYR A 90 3.32 -7.08 1.70
CA TYR A 90 3.29 -8.24 2.59
C TYR A 90 4.43 -8.17 3.58
N VAL A 91 4.14 -8.58 4.80
CA VAL A 91 5.11 -8.66 5.90
C VAL A 91 4.97 -10.00 6.59
N ASN A 92 6.08 -10.49 7.15
CA ASN A 92 6.07 -11.61 8.07
C ASN A 92 6.05 -11.09 9.52
N ALA A 93 5.03 -11.47 10.29
CA ALA A 93 4.88 -11.09 11.70
C ALA A 93 5.47 -12.13 12.68
N GLY A 94 6.31 -13.06 12.20
CA GLY A 94 6.95 -14.12 12.99
C GLY A 94 6.38 -15.50 12.68
N ASP A 95 5.06 -15.62 12.68
CA ASP A 95 4.36 -16.92 12.52
C ASP A 95 3.54 -17.02 11.21
N SER A 96 3.29 -15.89 10.56
CA SER A 96 2.50 -15.86 9.33
C SER A 96 2.86 -14.67 8.45
N VAL A 97 2.81 -14.90 7.14
CA VAL A 97 2.88 -13.85 6.13
C VAL A 97 1.48 -13.30 5.90
N SER A 98 1.31 -11.99 6.07
CA SER A 98 0.03 -11.32 5.89
C SER A 98 0.18 -10.02 5.11
N GLU A 99 -0.89 -9.61 4.47
CA GLU A 99 -0.98 -8.32 3.80
C GLU A 99 -1.10 -7.21 4.84
N ALA A 100 -0.11 -6.30 4.88
CA ALA A 100 -0.12 -5.16 5.78
C ALA A 100 -0.83 -3.96 5.18
N VAL A 101 -0.62 -3.72 3.88
CA VAL A 101 -1.18 -2.57 3.16
C VAL A 101 -1.69 -3.02 1.80
N ARG A 102 -2.85 -2.51 1.39
CA ARG A 102 -3.41 -2.64 0.04
C ARG A 102 -3.69 -1.29 -0.56
N ILE A 103 -3.43 -1.14 -1.86
CA ILE A 103 -3.98 -0.08 -2.69
C ILE A 103 -4.82 -0.74 -3.78
N GLN A 104 -6.13 -0.52 -3.74
CA GLN A 104 -7.04 -1.07 -4.73
C GLN A 104 -6.93 -0.33 -6.07
N SER A 105 -7.33 -0.98 -7.16
CA SER A 105 -7.47 -0.34 -8.48
C SER A 105 -8.41 0.89 -8.47
N THR A 106 -9.25 1.03 -7.45
CA THR A 106 -10.16 2.16 -7.21
C THR A 106 -9.48 3.35 -6.53
N GLY A 107 -8.22 3.21 -6.09
CA GLY A 107 -7.47 4.23 -5.35
C GLY A 107 -7.62 4.17 -3.83
N ASN A 108 -8.42 3.24 -3.30
CA ASN A 108 -8.59 3.06 -1.86
C ASN A 108 -7.35 2.40 -1.23
N VAL A 109 -6.89 2.94 -0.11
CA VAL A 109 -5.76 2.41 0.67
C VAL A 109 -6.27 1.73 1.94
N GLY A 110 -5.95 0.45 2.11
CA GLY A 110 -6.23 -0.33 3.31
C GLY A 110 -4.96 -0.56 4.13
N ILE A 111 -5.03 -0.40 5.45
CA ILE A 111 -4.00 -0.82 6.40
C ILE A 111 -4.62 -1.84 7.34
N GLY A 112 -4.07 -3.06 7.37
CA GLY A 112 -4.64 -4.18 8.13
C GLY A 112 -5.93 -4.76 7.54
N THR A 113 -6.26 -4.46 6.28
CA THR A 113 -7.44 -4.99 5.57
C THR A 113 -7.17 -5.15 4.09
N THR A 114 -7.73 -6.22 3.50
CA THR A 114 -7.67 -6.51 2.06
C THR A 114 -8.85 -5.92 1.29
N ALA A 115 -9.84 -5.36 1.98
CA ALA A 115 -11.07 -4.82 1.39
C ALA A 115 -11.36 -3.40 1.91
N PRO A 116 -10.52 -2.41 1.59
CA PRO A 116 -10.80 -1.02 1.96
C PRO A 116 -12.08 -0.52 1.28
N ASN A 117 -13.01 0.02 2.08
CA ASN A 117 -14.32 0.54 1.63
C ASN A 117 -14.40 2.08 1.67
N SER A 118 -13.29 2.73 2.01
CA SER A 118 -13.07 4.17 2.02
C SER A 118 -11.70 4.46 1.40
N THR A 119 -11.46 5.73 1.02
CA THR A 119 -10.19 6.16 0.43
C THR A 119 -8.98 5.79 1.31
N LEU A 120 -9.15 5.87 2.63
CA LEU A 120 -8.23 5.31 3.61
C LEU A 120 -9.04 4.50 4.64
N HIS A 121 -8.76 3.20 4.76
CA HIS A 121 -9.38 2.28 5.72
C HIS A 121 -8.28 1.66 6.59
N VAL A 122 -8.20 2.06 7.86
CA VAL A 122 -7.23 1.50 8.82
C VAL A 122 -7.96 0.64 9.84
N VAL A 123 -7.59 -0.64 9.93
CA VAL A 123 -8.03 -1.55 10.99
C VAL A 123 -7.06 -1.41 12.15
N GLY A 124 -7.36 -0.51 13.09
CA GLY A 124 -6.54 -0.27 14.27
C GLY A 124 -6.55 1.20 14.71
N ILE A 125 -5.70 1.54 15.68
CA ILE A 125 -5.52 2.91 16.17
C ILE A 125 -4.56 3.65 15.25
N VAL A 126 -4.93 4.86 14.82
CA VAL A 126 -4.03 5.77 14.11
C VAL A 126 -3.41 6.75 15.10
N ASN A 127 -2.08 6.73 15.22
CA ASN A 127 -1.32 7.73 15.99
C ASN A 127 -0.76 8.80 15.04
N ALA A 128 -1.36 9.98 15.04
CA ALA A 128 -0.92 11.12 14.23
C ALA A 128 -0.30 12.21 15.13
N THR A 129 1.01 12.44 15.01
CA THR A 129 1.75 13.38 15.87
C THR A 129 1.50 14.85 15.54
N GLN A 130 1.02 15.15 14.33
CA GLN A 130 0.68 16.50 13.86
C GLN A 130 -0.82 16.69 13.58
N GLY A 131 -1.64 15.66 13.88
CA GLY A 131 -3.09 15.67 13.66
C GLY A 131 -3.55 15.26 12.25
N PHE A 132 -4.85 15.38 12.00
CA PHE A 132 -5.48 15.14 10.69
C PHE A 132 -5.94 16.47 10.08
N ALA A 133 -5.61 16.70 8.81
CA ALA A 133 -6.21 17.80 8.05
C ALA A 133 -7.59 17.37 7.54
N TYR A 134 -8.63 18.08 7.95
CA TYR A 134 -9.97 17.99 7.36
C TYR A 134 -10.16 19.15 6.38
N GLY A 135 -10.96 18.95 5.32
CA GLY A 135 -11.27 20.02 4.38
C GLY A 135 -11.98 21.18 5.09
N LEU A 136 -11.48 22.42 4.90
CA LEU A 136 -12.10 23.64 5.39
C LEU A 136 -13.25 24.04 4.46
N SER A 137 -14.41 23.40 4.59
CA SER A 137 -15.64 23.84 3.91
C SER A 137 -16.56 24.59 4.87
N ALA A 138 -17.15 25.69 4.41
CA ALA A 138 -18.19 26.42 5.15
C ALA A 138 -19.47 25.57 5.34
N ALA A 139 -19.67 24.57 4.49
CA ALA A 139 -20.73 23.58 4.62
C ALA A 139 -20.26 22.41 5.51
N ARG A 140 -21.13 21.98 6.44
CA ARG A 140 -20.94 20.76 7.23
C ARG A 140 -20.75 19.56 6.27
N PRO A 141 -19.70 18.74 6.44
CA PRO A 141 -19.57 17.50 5.68
C PRO A 141 -20.79 16.60 5.91
N ALA A 142 -21.13 15.77 4.91
CA ALA A 142 -22.16 14.74 5.09
C ALA A 142 -21.86 13.95 6.38
N ALA A 143 -22.85 13.84 7.26
CA ALA A 143 -22.66 13.37 8.62
C ALA A 143 -22.25 11.89 8.62
N LYS A 144 -20.94 11.65 8.68
CA LYS A 144 -20.34 10.32 8.84
C LYS A 144 -19.69 10.27 10.21
N GLU A 145 -19.86 9.15 10.92
CA GLU A 145 -19.30 8.98 12.26
C GLU A 145 -17.79 9.25 12.25
N GLY A 146 -17.29 10.00 13.25
CA GLY A 146 -15.85 10.26 13.42
C GLY A 146 -15.26 11.40 12.57
N VAL A 147 -16.05 12.14 11.78
CA VAL A 147 -15.57 13.35 11.11
C VAL A 147 -15.28 14.43 12.15
N VAL A 148 -14.03 14.91 12.18
CA VAL A 148 -13.62 16.12 12.90
C VAL A 148 -13.73 17.30 11.94
N TRP A 149 -14.58 18.28 12.27
CA TRP A 149 -14.76 19.49 11.46
C TRP A 149 -14.56 20.75 12.33
N TRP A 150 -14.01 21.80 11.73
CA TRP A 150 -13.87 23.10 12.37
C TRP A 150 -14.86 24.08 11.79
N ASN A 151 -15.73 24.56 12.68
CA ASN A 151 -16.68 25.58 12.34
C ASN A 151 -15.96 26.93 12.24
N VAL A 152 -16.10 27.59 11.08
CA VAL A 152 -15.59 28.95 10.87
C VAL A 152 -16.69 30.02 11.02
N SER A 153 -17.91 29.61 11.39
CA SER A 153 -19.01 30.53 11.70
C SER A 153 -18.73 31.24 13.02
N ALA A 154 -18.90 32.56 13.06
CA ALA A 154 -18.62 33.39 14.22
C ALA A 154 -19.29 32.81 15.50
N GLY A 155 -18.47 32.38 16.46
CA GLY A 155 -18.91 31.89 17.78
C GLY A 155 -18.67 30.41 18.09
N PHE A 156 -18.17 29.59 17.15
CA PHE A 156 -17.94 28.15 17.38
C PHE A 156 -16.50 27.75 17.03
N HIS A 157 -15.59 27.71 18.00
CA HIS A 157 -14.17 27.36 17.78
C HIS A 157 -13.77 26.04 18.45
N CYS A 158 -14.52 24.98 18.19
CA CYS A 158 -14.25 23.65 18.74
C CYS A 158 -14.24 22.61 17.61
N PRO A 159 -13.30 21.64 17.61
CA PRO A 159 -13.43 20.45 16.79
C PRO A 159 -14.73 19.73 17.17
N GLN A 160 -15.61 19.49 16.19
CA GLN A 160 -16.88 18.78 16.42
C GLN A 160 -16.74 17.30 16.02
N TRP A 161 -17.24 16.38 16.84
CA TRP A 161 -17.34 14.95 16.56
C TRP A 161 -18.80 14.59 16.26
N TYR A 162 -19.06 13.87 15.16
CA TYR A 162 -20.40 13.34 14.85
C TYR A 162 -20.62 11.92 15.39
N ASN A 163 -21.65 11.71 16.21
CA ASN A 163 -21.96 10.43 16.85
C ASN A 163 -23.20 9.72 16.26
N SER A 164 -23.45 9.87 14.96
CA SER A 164 -24.66 9.45 14.21
C SER A 164 -25.98 10.19 14.51
N THR A 165 -26.05 10.99 15.58
CA THR A 165 -27.27 11.74 15.91
C THR A 165 -27.02 13.23 16.13
N HIS A 166 -25.83 13.61 16.56
CA HIS A 166 -25.48 14.99 16.93
C HIS A 166 -24.04 15.31 16.57
N TRP A 167 -23.76 16.60 16.34
CA TRP A 167 -22.41 17.15 16.38
C TRP A 167 -22.10 17.55 17.82
N ILE A 168 -21.08 16.94 18.41
CA ILE A 168 -20.63 17.20 19.78
C ILE A 168 -19.37 18.04 19.71
N CYS A 169 -19.30 19.10 20.51
CA CYS A 169 -18.03 19.75 20.75
C CYS A 169 -17.86 20.12 22.22
N ASN A 170 -16.61 20.08 22.72
CA ASN A 170 -16.30 20.48 24.08
C ASN A 170 -15.77 21.91 24.07
N THR A 171 -16.60 22.87 24.49
CA THR A 171 -16.22 24.29 24.63
C THR A 171 -15.76 24.64 26.05
N GLY A 172 -15.56 23.65 26.93
CA GLY A 172 -15.17 23.88 28.33
C GLY A 172 -16.27 24.46 29.23
N ALA A 173 -17.46 24.81 28.70
CA ALA A 173 -18.56 25.39 29.47
C ALA A 173 -19.84 24.53 29.52
N ALA A 174 -20.06 23.64 28.55
CA ALA A 174 -21.05 22.56 28.58
C ALA A 174 -20.90 21.77 27.27
N THR A 175 -21.08 20.45 27.31
CA THR A 175 -21.31 19.67 26.10
C THR A 175 -22.62 20.13 25.48
N ARG A 176 -22.56 20.92 24.40
CA ARG A 176 -23.74 21.33 23.64
C ARG A 176 -23.87 20.43 22.42
N ALA A 177 -24.98 19.71 22.35
CA ALA A 177 -25.36 18.89 21.20
C ALA A 177 -26.29 19.72 20.32
N ASP A 178 -25.87 20.01 19.09
CA ASP A 178 -26.77 20.61 18.08
C ASP A 178 -27.37 19.47 17.22
N PRO A 179 -28.69 19.48 16.98
CA PRO A 179 -29.32 18.52 16.08
C PRO A 179 -28.84 18.71 14.63
N VAL A 180 -28.98 17.64 13.83
CA VAL A 180 -28.55 17.55 12.42
C VAL A 180 -29.13 18.68 11.57
#